data_AF-G8LP41-F1
#
_entry.id   AF-G8LP41-F1
#
_cell.length_a   1.000
_cell.length_b   1.000
_cell.length_c   1.000
_cell.angle_alpha   90.00
_cell.angle_beta   90.00
_cell.angle_gamma   90.00
#
_symmetry.space_group_name_H-M   'P 1'
#
loop_
_entity.id
_entity.type
_entity.pdbx_description
1 polymer ?
#
loop_
_entity_poly.entity_id
_entity_poly.type
_entity_poly.pdbx_seq_one_letter_code
_entity_poly.pdbx_strand_id
1 'polypeptide(L)'
;MNVNGAPDMSIMDNKKVDLVFIIDSSLSMKDEAEALCAKLESAIEEARKACPSDLRTDFLGIEGVFAGTKFNKTVRQYLTSEAGANPSALKGREYVKEGNPAQEDVAPAAEDVIRHYNWRDGAEKNVFVLGDESLKGGEMTLDAGRIKACDDAIATALEYGVKIHSYLGTPHVSLPYPTPDDEKAMVREYKRLALRTGGEHYIYTSGIADFASLLKSTICASKATHHDSVANKKEEADALEGKTPAKTPGNGSDLCAQAPEIVRAVNTLADVLKNLIDACASDCRCKENTPPCPCQEHHNKPVTPSSPPAAPDTPPVSPEPPAKPFLDESKFTNNHLNHWQFGPATPEHEFYSEGGATMIRFPTTNVKGRTHNGVLLYKHYSELQPGKRYRFSLQARRDNDYKVIPELSLRVAGQDITSVTALSVKGEWVTLSGEFTAAQGDNVLEIFSHKASGDGNDFSITGITVKSVD
;
A
#
# COMPACT_ATOMS: atom_id res chain seq x y z
N MET A 1 25.35 -6.82 -43.25
CA MET A 1 26.34 -7.34 -42.29
C MET A 1 26.98 -6.14 -41.62
N ASN A 2 26.67 -5.91 -40.35
CA ASN A 2 27.46 -5.00 -39.51
C ASN A 2 28.38 -5.88 -38.66
N VAL A 3 29.63 -5.46 -38.61
CA VAL A 3 30.76 -6.22 -38.04
C VAL A 3 30.68 -6.09 -36.53
N ASN A 4 30.76 -7.21 -35.82
CA ASN A 4 30.59 -7.39 -34.36
C ASN A 4 29.15 -7.69 -33.94
N GLY A 5 28.83 -8.99 -33.92
CA GLY A 5 27.60 -9.56 -33.37
C GLY A 5 27.49 -9.41 -31.84
N ALA A 6 27.32 -8.18 -31.38
CA ALA A 6 26.63 -7.90 -30.13
C ALA A 6 25.15 -7.67 -30.47
N PRO A 7 24.20 -8.23 -29.70
CA PRO A 7 22.80 -7.86 -29.86
C PRO A 7 22.67 -6.36 -29.62
N ASP A 8 22.08 -5.68 -30.59
CA ASP A 8 21.74 -4.27 -30.51
C ASP A 8 20.85 -4.03 -29.28
N MET A 9 21.37 -3.33 -28.27
CA MET A 9 20.61 -2.93 -27.08
C MET A 9 19.53 -1.87 -27.37
N SER A 10 19.29 -1.50 -28.64
CA SER A 10 18.41 -0.39 -29.02
C SER A 10 16.96 -0.76 -29.38
N ILE A 11 16.44 -1.94 -29.02
CA ILE A 11 15.00 -2.19 -29.06
C ILE A 11 14.56 -2.77 -27.72
N MET A 12 14.53 -1.93 -26.67
CA MET A 12 13.52 -2.16 -25.64
C MET A 12 12.18 -1.98 -26.33
N ASP A 13 11.40 -3.06 -26.43
CA ASP A 13 10.02 -3.02 -26.90
C ASP A 13 9.24 -2.09 -25.97
N ASN A 14 9.21 -0.79 -26.31
CA ASN A 14 8.65 0.25 -25.46
C ASN A 14 7.13 0.24 -25.65
N LYS A 15 6.51 -0.87 -25.23
CA LYS A 15 5.10 -1.17 -25.37
C LYS A 15 4.28 0.05 -24.96
N LYS A 16 3.35 0.46 -25.81
CA LYS A 16 2.44 1.57 -25.51
C LYS A 16 1.50 1.14 -24.40
N VAL A 17 1.41 1.94 -23.36
CA VAL A 17 0.51 1.71 -22.24
C VAL A 17 -0.28 2.99 -21.99
N ASP A 18 -1.60 2.89 -22.06
CA ASP A 18 -2.49 3.96 -21.64
C ASP A 18 -3.09 3.58 -20.29
N LEU A 19 -2.99 4.48 -19.31
CA LEU A 19 -3.50 4.29 -17.96
C LEU A 19 -4.29 5.54 -17.53
N VAL A 20 -5.62 5.43 -17.51
CA VAL A 20 -6.51 6.53 -17.14
C VAL A 20 -6.95 6.35 -15.70
N PHE A 21 -6.62 7.30 -14.83
CA PHE A 21 -7.09 7.34 -13.45
C PHE A 21 -8.43 8.05 -13.38
N ILE A 22 -9.45 7.37 -12.85
CA ILE A 22 -10.73 7.98 -12.51
C ILE A 22 -10.97 7.90 -11.01
N ILE A 23 -11.36 9.01 -10.41
CA ILE A 23 -11.59 9.12 -8.97
C ILE A 23 -13.00 9.60 -8.71
N ASP A 24 -13.68 8.95 -7.76
CA ASP A 24 -14.83 9.56 -7.12
C ASP A 24 -14.46 10.98 -6.65
N SER A 25 -15.28 11.92 -7.08
CA SER A 25 -15.01 13.34 -6.91
C SER A 25 -15.76 13.97 -5.75
N SER A 26 -16.34 13.12 -4.88
CA SER A 26 -16.87 13.48 -3.58
C SER A 26 -15.79 14.07 -2.68
N LEU A 27 -16.19 14.79 -1.62
CA LEU A 27 -15.23 15.45 -0.73
C LEU A 27 -14.42 14.45 0.11
N SER A 28 -14.93 13.25 0.36
CA SER A 28 -14.25 12.21 1.14
C SER A 28 -12.97 11.73 0.45
N MET A 29 -12.91 11.78 -0.87
CA MET A 29 -11.76 11.32 -1.67
C MET A 29 -10.64 12.37 -1.83
N LYS A 30 -10.72 13.50 -1.11
CA LYS A 30 -9.79 14.61 -1.30
C LYS A 30 -8.36 14.27 -0.87
N ASP A 31 -8.20 13.60 0.27
CA ASP A 31 -6.88 13.22 0.77
C ASP A 31 -6.26 12.12 -0.09
N GLU A 32 -7.04 11.17 -0.63
CA GLU A 32 -6.55 10.24 -1.66
C GLU A 32 -6.06 10.98 -2.90
N ALA A 33 -6.81 11.99 -3.38
CA ALA A 33 -6.43 12.79 -4.54
C ALA A 33 -5.11 13.54 -4.31
N GLU A 34 -4.94 14.15 -3.14
CA GLU A 34 -3.72 14.84 -2.73
C GLU A 34 -2.53 13.88 -2.58
N ALA A 35 -2.74 12.73 -1.93
CA ALA A 35 -1.72 11.70 -1.71
C ALA A 35 -1.23 11.09 -3.03
N LEU A 36 -2.15 10.74 -3.93
CA LEU A 36 -1.83 10.24 -5.27
C LEU A 36 -1.02 11.27 -6.06
N CYS A 37 -1.48 12.52 -6.06
CA CYS A 37 -0.78 13.60 -6.77
C CYS A 37 0.64 13.83 -6.24
N ALA A 38 0.85 13.77 -4.93
CA ALA A 38 2.15 13.99 -4.30
C ALA A 38 3.19 12.90 -4.63
N LYS A 39 2.75 11.69 -4.99
CA LYS A 39 3.63 10.53 -5.27
C LYS A 39 3.74 10.14 -6.73
N LEU A 40 2.90 10.72 -7.58
CA LEU A 40 2.79 10.30 -8.96
C LEU A 40 4.12 10.39 -9.72
N GLU A 41 4.83 11.51 -9.60
CA GLU A 41 6.05 11.74 -10.39
C GLU A 41 7.15 10.75 -10.01
N SER A 42 7.40 10.53 -8.71
CA SER A 42 8.37 9.53 -8.27
C SER A 42 7.96 8.11 -8.66
N ALA A 43 6.67 7.77 -8.56
CA ALA A 43 6.19 6.43 -8.93
C ALA A 43 6.30 6.17 -10.44
N ILE A 44 6.00 7.17 -11.29
CA ILE A 44 6.21 7.08 -12.74
C ILE A 44 7.69 6.91 -13.04
N GLU A 45 8.58 7.66 -12.40
CA GLU A 45 10.03 7.53 -12.61
C GLU A 45 10.54 6.14 -12.22
N GLU A 46 10.11 5.62 -11.09
CA GLU A 46 10.48 4.28 -10.64
C GLU A 46 9.91 3.19 -11.55
N ALA A 47 8.65 3.32 -11.98
CA ALA A 47 8.04 2.39 -12.91
C ALA A 47 8.74 2.42 -14.28
N ARG A 48 9.14 3.60 -14.77
CA ARG A 48 9.93 3.71 -16.00
C ARG A 48 11.27 2.98 -15.90
N LYS A 49 11.89 2.93 -14.72
CA LYS A 49 13.13 2.18 -14.48
C LYS A 49 12.88 0.67 -14.38
N ALA A 50 11.87 0.26 -13.62
CA ALA A 50 11.59 -1.14 -13.32
C ALA A 50 10.91 -1.89 -14.48
N CYS A 51 10.03 -1.20 -15.21
CA CYS A 51 9.22 -1.78 -16.27
C CYS A 51 9.07 -0.76 -17.43
N PRO A 52 10.12 -0.56 -18.26
CA PRO A 52 10.12 0.41 -19.34
C PRO A 52 8.91 0.26 -20.27
N SER A 53 8.17 1.35 -20.50
CA SER A 53 7.01 1.41 -21.40
C SER A 53 6.80 2.83 -21.91
N ASP A 54 6.17 2.96 -23.07
CA ASP A 54 5.64 4.23 -23.56
C ASP A 54 4.32 4.52 -22.83
N LEU A 55 4.43 4.96 -21.57
CA LEU A 55 3.30 5.23 -20.68
C LEU A 55 2.69 6.61 -20.95
N ARG A 56 1.38 6.64 -21.21
CA ARG A 56 0.52 7.82 -21.21
C ARG A 56 -0.50 7.70 -20.07
N THR A 57 -0.66 8.77 -19.30
CA THR A 57 -1.59 8.83 -18.16
C THR A 57 -2.49 10.05 -18.24
N ASP A 58 -3.75 9.89 -17.84
CA ASP A 58 -4.70 10.99 -17.61
C ASP A 58 -5.34 10.83 -16.22
N PHE A 59 -5.71 11.94 -15.58
CA PHE A 59 -6.28 12.00 -14.23
C PHE A 59 -7.60 12.75 -14.28
N LEU A 60 -8.71 12.05 -14.06
CA LEU A 60 -10.05 12.57 -14.26
C LEU A 60 -10.89 12.35 -12.99
N GLY A 61 -11.49 13.41 -12.45
CA GLY A 61 -12.58 13.23 -11.49
C GLY A 61 -13.86 12.82 -12.22
N ILE A 62 -14.75 12.05 -11.60
CA ILE A 62 -15.95 11.56 -12.31
C ILE A 62 -16.82 12.72 -12.81
N GLU A 63 -17.29 13.58 -11.89
CA GLU A 63 -18.09 14.78 -12.23
C GLU A 63 -17.63 16.04 -11.47
N GLY A 64 -16.54 15.95 -10.71
CA GLY A 64 -15.91 17.06 -9.99
C GLY A 64 -14.38 17.07 -10.15
N VAL A 65 -13.73 18.01 -9.47
CA VAL A 65 -12.28 18.22 -9.54
C VAL A 65 -11.70 18.48 -8.16
N PHE A 66 -10.43 18.16 -7.97
CA PHE A 66 -9.69 18.46 -6.74
C PHE A 66 -8.63 19.52 -7.01
N ALA A 67 -8.91 20.76 -6.56
CA ALA A 67 -8.01 21.89 -6.75
C ALA A 67 -6.62 21.61 -6.15
N GLY A 68 -5.56 21.96 -6.87
CA GLY A 68 -4.18 21.71 -6.46
C GLY A 68 -3.66 20.30 -6.75
N THR A 69 -4.48 19.42 -7.34
CA THR A 69 -4.08 18.06 -7.75
C THR A 69 -4.04 17.92 -9.29
N LYS A 70 -3.65 16.74 -9.79
CA LYS A 70 -3.76 16.41 -11.23
C LYS A 70 -5.22 16.18 -11.68
N PHE A 71 -6.16 15.98 -10.75
CA PHE A 71 -7.59 15.79 -11.05
C PHE A 71 -8.29 17.14 -11.26
N ASN A 72 -7.84 17.88 -12.27
CA ASN A 72 -8.33 19.22 -12.59
C ASN A 72 -9.35 19.26 -13.74
N LYS A 73 -9.81 18.08 -14.18
CA LYS A 73 -10.75 17.88 -15.28
C LYS A 73 -11.67 16.70 -14.96
N THR A 74 -12.92 16.77 -15.41
CA THR A 74 -13.86 15.65 -15.23
C THR A 74 -13.81 14.65 -16.38
N VAL A 75 -14.28 13.42 -16.13
CA VAL A 75 -14.45 12.39 -17.16
C VAL A 75 -15.33 12.92 -18.29
N ARG A 76 -16.51 13.47 -17.97
CA ARG A 76 -17.41 14.06 -18.97
C ARG A 76 -16.77 15.17 -19.79
N GLN A 77 -16.04 16.09 -19.14
CA GLN A 77 -15.35 17.18 -19.83
C GLN A 77 -14.32 16.64 -20.80
N TYR A 78 -13.45 15.72 -20.36
CA TYR A 78 -12.44 15.11 -21.22
C TYR A 78 -13.07 14.39 -22.42
N LEU A 79 -14.04 13.51 -22.17
CA LEU A 79 -14.61 12.67 -23.21
C LEU A 79 -15.33 13.51 -24.27
N THR A 80 -16.07 14.54 -23.87
CA THR A 80 -16.83 15.37 -24.81
C THR A 80 -15.99 16.41 -25.54
N SER A 81 -15.02 17.04 -24.87
CA SER A 81 -14.25 18.15 -25.46
C SER A 81 -12.96 17.73 -26.15
N GLU A 82 -12.30 16.66 -25.67
CA GLU A 82 -11.00 16.22 -26.17
C GLU A 82 -11.08 14.90 -26.93
N ALA A 83 -11.87 13.95 -26.45
CA ALA A 83 -12.07 12.68 -27.15
C ALA A 83 -13.21 12.72 -28.19
N GLY A 84 -14.02 13.79 -28.20
CA GLY A 84 -15.08 14.02 -29.18
C GLY A 84 -16.31 13.12 -29.02
N ALA A 85 -16.53 12.56 -27.84
CA ALA A 85 -17.69 11.74 -27.52
C ALA A 85 -18.98 12.57 -27.58
N ASN A 86 -20.06 12.00 -28.12
CA ASN A 86 -21.37 12.62 -28.05
C ASN A 86 -21.85 12.62 -26.57
N PRO A 87 -22.17 13.77 -25.96
CA PRO A 87 -22.64 13.83 -24.58
C PRO A 87 -23.82 12.90 -24.28
N SER A 88 -24.72 12.68 -25.25
CA SER A 88 -25.89 11.80 -25.07
C SER A 88 -25.57 10.31 -25.07
N ALA A 89 -24.33 9.93 -25.42
CA ALA A 89 -23.88 8.54 -25.42
C ALA A 89 -23.28 8.12 -24.06
N LEU A 90 -23.00 9.10 -23.19
CA LEU A 90 -22.41 8.85 -21.87
C LEU A 90 -23.46 8.25 -20.92
N LYS A 91 -23.07 7.18 -20.22
CA LYS A 91 -23.87 6.49 -19.21
C LYS A 91 -23.83 7.18 -17.85
N GLY A 92 -22.71 7.84 -17.52
CA GLY A 92 -22.55 8.54 -16.26
C GLY A 92 -23.62 9.60 -16.06
N ARG A 93 -24.12 9.71 -14.82
CA ARG A 93 -25.04 10.78 -14.43
C ARG A 93 -24.35 12.14 -14.49
N GLU A 94 -25.10 13.19 -14.83
CA GLU A 94 -24.60 14.56 -14.79
C GLU A 94 -24.77 15.13 -13.38
N TYR A 95 -23.71 15.64 -12.79
CA TYR A 95 -23.79 16.23 -11.44
C TYR A 95 -24.79 17.40 -11.37
N VAL A 96 -24.87 18.22 -12.41
CA VAL A 96 -25.82 19.35 -12.47
C VAL A 96 -27.29 18.91 -12.45
N LYS A 97 -27.59 17.63 -12.74
CA LYS A 97 -28.94 17.06 -12.72
C LYS A 97 -29.20 16.24 -11.46
N GLU A 98 -28.22 15.46 -11.03
CA GLU A 98 -28.40 14.38 -10.05
C GLU A 98 -27.72 14.67 -8.70
N GLY A 99 -26.79 15.63 -8.64
CA GLY A 99 -26.02 15.94 -7.43
C GLY A 99 -25.00 14.85 -7.07
N ASN A 100 -24.75 14.69 -5.77
CA ASN A 100 -23.69 13.84 -5.23
C ASN A 100 -23.60 12.41 -5.80
N PRO A 101 -24.71 11.67 -6.04
CA PRO A 101 -24.57 10.29 -6.51
C PRO A 101 -23.99 10.20 -7.94
N ALA A 102 -23.90 11.31 -8.68
CA ALA A 102 -23.19 11.34 -9.96
C ALA A 102 -21.66 11.38 -9.79
N GLN A 103 -21.15 11.94 -8.69
CA GLN A 103 -19.72 12.02 -8.43
C GLN A 103 -19.13 10.66 -8.05
N GLU A 104 -19.96 9.77 -7.50
CA GLU A 104 -19.61 8.45 -6.97
C GLU A 104 -19.89 7.30 -7.97
N ASP A 105 -20.29 7.62 -9.22
CA ASP A 105 -20.64 6.64 -10.26
C ASP A 105 -19.39 6.01 -10.92
N VAL A 106 -18.59 5.29 -10.13
CA VAL A 106 -17.33 4.68 -10.56
C VAL A 106 -17.50 3.75 -11.77
N ALA A 107 -18.43 2.80 -11.70
CA ALA A 107 -18.65 1.84 -12.79
C ALA A 107 -19.20 2.51 -14.07
N PRO A 108 -20.26 3.36 -14.03
CA PRO A 108 -20.69 4.11 -15.21
C PRO A 108 -19.59 4.99 -15.83
N ALA A 109 -18.79 5.68 -15.00
CA ALA A 109 -17.68 6.49 -15.49
C ALA A 109 -16.57 5.64 -16.13
N ALA A 110 -16.26 4.47 -15.57
CA ALA A 110 -15.34 3.53 -16.18
C ALA A 110 -15.83 3.05 -17.55
N GLU A 111 -17.12 2.72 -17.68
CA GLU A 111 -17.72 2.35 -18.97
C GLU A 111 -17.57 3.46 -20.02
N ASP A 112 -17.83 4.71 -19.63
CA ASP A 112 -17.70 5.87 -20.51
C ASP A 112 -16.25 6.06 -20.97
N VAL A 113 -15.27 5.96 -20.06
CA VAL A 113 -13.85 6.02 -20.41
C VAL A 113 -13.46 4.86 -21.33
N ILE A 114 -13.87 3.63 -21.03
CA ILE A 114 -13.55 2.46 -21.87
C ILE A 114 -14.04 2.66 -23.31
N ARG A 115 -15.26 3.15 -23.49
CA ARG A 115 -15.92 3.27 -24.80
C ARG A 115 -15.46 4.49 -25.60
N HIS A 116 -15.13 5.57 -24.92
CA HIS A 116 -15.00 6.88 -25.56
C HIS A 116 -13.64 7.55 -25.41
N TYR A 117 -12.74 7.01 -24.59
CA TYR A 117 -11.39 7.56 -24.49
C TYR A 117 -10.61 7.37 -25.79
N ASN A 118 -9.70 8.31 -26.08
CA ASN A 118 -8.89 8.34 -27.30
C ASN A 118 -7.67 7.40 -27.20
N TRP A 119 -7.91 6.12 -26.94
CA TRP A 119 -6.86 5.08 -26.79
C TRP A 119 -5.88 5.10 -27.97
N ARG A 120 -4.57 4.98 -27.69
CA ARG A 120 -3.54 4.91 -28.74
C ARG A 120 -3.61 3.56 -29.44
N ASP A 121 -3.44 3.57 -30.76
CA ASP A 121 -3.33 2.35 -31.55
C ASP A 121 -2.18 1.46 -31.02
N GLY A 122 -2.52 0.21 -30.73
CA GLY A 122 -1.62 -0.81 -30.21
C GLY A 122 -1.25 -0.66 -28.73
N ALA A 123 -1.87 0.25 -27.97
CA ALA A 123 -1.63 0.37 -26.55
C ALA A 123 -2.37 -0.69 -25.73
N GLU A 124 -1.74 -1.16 -24.64
CA GLU A 124 -2.48 -1.80 -23.55
C GLU A 124 -3.32 -0.73 -22.86
N LYS A 125 -4.63 -0.97 -22.81
CA LYS A 125 -5.61 -0.03 -22.28
C LYS A 125 -5.92 -0.38 -20.84
N ASN A 126 -5.79 0.60 -19.96
CA ASN A 126 -5.99 0.41 -18.53
C ASN A 126 -6.78 1.59 -17.96
N VAL A 127 -7.71 1.28 -17.07
CA VAL A 127 -8.41 2.25 -16.23
C VAL A 127 -8.08 1.92 -14.78
N PHE A 128 -7.74 2.93 -13.99
CA PHE A 128 -7.57 2.80 -12.55
C PHE A 128 -8.71 3.54 -11.86
N VAL A 129 -9.55 2.82 -11.13
CA VAL A 129 -10.71 3.40 -10.45
C VAL A 129 -10.45 3.57 -8.96
N LEU A 130 -10.81 4.73 -8.42
CA LEU A 130 -10.74 5.05 -6.99
C LEU A 130 -12.12 5.47 -6.48
N GLY A 131 -12.54 4.89 -5.37
CA GLY A 131 -13.71 5.32 -4.59
C GLY A 131 -13.71 4.65 -3.22
N ASP A 132 -14.52 5.14 -2.29
CA ASP A 132 -14.64 4.66 -0.91
C ASP A 132 -15.99 3.95 -0.62
N GLU A 133 -16.88 3.93 -1.61
CA GLU A 133 -18.27 3.48 -1.50
C GLU A 133 -18.64 2.47 -2.62
N SER A 134 -19.93 2.14 -2.78
CA SER A 134 -20.38 1.30 -3.92
C SER A 134 -19.99 1.91 -5.26
N LEU A 135 -19.69 1.05 -6.24
CA LEU A 135 -19.32 1.43 -7.60
C LEU A 135 -20.40 2.22 -8.37
N LYS A 136 -21.57 2.49 -7.76
CA LYS A 136 -22.65 3.29 -8.32
C LYS A 136 -23.41 4.02 -7.21
N GLY A 137 -23.31 5.34 -7.21
CA GLY A 137 -24.12 6.25 -6.39
C GLY A 137 -23.86 6.19 -4.88
N GLY A 138 -22.63 5.86 -4.47
CA GLY A 138 -22.08 6.16 -3.13
C GLY A 138 -22.72 5.52 -1.91
N GLU A 139 -23.48 4.46 -2.07
CA GLU A 139 -24.00 3.75 -0.89
C GLU A 139 -22.97 2.79 -0.31
N MET A 140 -23.02 2.59 1.01
CA MET A 140 -22.19 1.61 1.72
C MET A 140 -22.76 0.19 1.68
N THR A 141 -23.74 -0.07 0.82
CA THR A 141 -24.40 -1.38 0.67
C THR A 141 -24.54 -1.75 -0.80
N LEU A 142 -24.59 -3.05 -1.07
CA LEU A 142 -24.77 -3.57 -2.42
C LEU A 142 -26.19 -4.07 -2.62
N ASP A 143 -26.86 -3.53 -3.64
CA ASP A 143 -28.12 -4.06 -4.16
C ASP A 143 -27.92 -4.64 -5.57
N ALA A 144 -28.99 -5.19 -6.14
CA ALA A 144 -28.95 -5.77 -7.49
C ALA A 144 -28.57 -4.74 -8.57
N GLY A 145 -28.91 -3.46 -8.39
CA GLY A 145 -28.58 -2.40 -9.34
C GLY A 145 -27.09 -2.04 -9.33
N ARG A 146 -26.47 -2.04 -8.16
CA ARG A 146 -25.03 -1.80 -7.96
C ARG A 146 -24.18 -2.96 -8.46
N ILE A 147 -24.60 -4.20 -8.16
CA ILE A 147 -23.96 -5.41 -8.69
C ILE A 147 -24.06 -5.42 -10.22
N LYS A 148 -25.24 -5.08 -10.77
CA LYS A 148 -25.42 -4.98 -12.22
C LYS A 148 -24.50 -3.92 -12.84
N ALA A 149 -24.29 -2.78 -12.20
CA ALA A 149 -23.39 -1.75 -12.72
C ALA A 149 -21.94 -2.27 -12.81
N CYS A 150 -21.50 -3.04 -11.82
CA CYS A 150 -20.21 -3.73 -11.90
C CYS A 150 -20.18 -4.78 -13.01
N ASP A 151 -21.25 -5.57 -13.19
CA ASP A 151 -21.35 -6.55 -14.28
C ASP A 151 -21.25 -5.88 -15.66
N ASP A 152 -21.93 -4.76 -15.84
CA ASP A 152 -21.91 -3.98 -17.08
C ASP A 152 -20.51 -3.43 -17.36
N ALA A 153 -19.82 -2.92 -16.34
CA ALA A 153 -18.43 -2.46 -16.45
C ALA A 153 -17.46 -3.60 -16.80
N ILE A 154 -17.59 -4.77 -16.17
CA ILE A 154 -16.79 -5.96 -16.50
C ILE A 154 -17.03 -6.38 -17.95
N ALA A 155 -18.29 -6.45 -18.39
CA ALA A 155 -18.63 -6.83 -19.75
C ALA A 155 -18.05 -5.86 -20.79
N THR A 156 -18.18 -4.56 -20.53
CA THR A 156 -17.62 -3.49 -21.36
C THR A 156 -16.10 -3.56 -21.43
N ALA A 157 -15.42 -3.78 -20.29
CA ALA A 157 -13.97 -3.92 -20.24
C ALA A 157 -13.47 -5.13 -21.05
N LEU A 158 -14.13 -6.28 -20.91
CA LEU A 158 -13.81 -7.49 -21.66
C LEU A 158 -14.03 -7.31 -23.17
N GLU A 159 -15.12 -6.66 -23.56
CA GLU A 159 -15.47 -6.34 -24.96
C GLU A 159 -14.40 -5.45 -25.62
N TYR A 160 -13.87 -4.46 -24.90
CA TYR A 160 -12.93 -3.47 -25.45
C TYR A 160 -11.45 -3.80 -25.19
N GLY A 161 -11.19 -4.89 -24.46
CA GLY A 161 -9.85 -5.33 -24.09
C GLY A 161 -9.16 -4.36 -23.12
N VAL A 162 -9.89 -3.85 -22.14
CA VAL A 162 -9.40 -2.87 -21.15
C VAL A 162 -9.28 -3.53 -19.78
N LYS A 163 -8.14 -3.35 -19.11
CA LYS A 163 -7.97 -3.77 -17.71
C LYS A 163 -8.50 -2.70 -16.77
N ILE A 164 -9.26 -3.08 -15.76
CA ILE A 164 -9.67 -2.18 -14.69
C ILE A 164 -8.89 -2.54 -13.43
N HIS A 165 -8.04 -1.63 -12.97
CA HIS A 165 -7.43 -1.70 -11.65
C HIS A 165 -8.37 -0.98 -10.66
N SER A 166 -8.53 -1.50 -9.45
CA SER A 166 -9.46 -0.95 -8.47
C SER A 166 -8.76 -0.61 -7.15
N TYR A 167 -9.17 0.52 -6.57
CA TYR A 167 -8.76 0.96 -5.25
C TYR A 167 -10.01 1.32 -4.44
N LEU A 168 -10.23 0.57 -3.36
CA LEU A 168 -11.24 0.89 -2.36
C LEU A 168 -10.59 1.71 -1.24
N GLY A 169 -10.94 2.98 -1.19
CA GLY A 169 -10.53 3.94 -0.16
C GLY A 169 -11.14 3.65 1.20
N THR A 170 -10.73 4.43 2.20
CA THR A 170 -11.28 4.27 3.55
C THR A 170 -12.60 5.03 3.61
N PRO A 171 -13.72 4.39 4.01
CA PRO A 171 -14.98 5.09 4.21
C PRO A 171 -14.81 6.31 5.08
N HIS A 172 -15.45 7.41 4.70
CA HIS A 172 -15.48 8.59 5.55
C HIS A 172 -16.06 8.25 6.93
N VAL A 173 -15.51 8.82 8.00
CA VAL A 173 -15.89 8.51 9.39
C VAL A 173 -17.37 8.73 9.70
N SER A 174 -18.03 9.60 8.93
CA SER A 174 -19.47 9.88 9.07
C SER A 174 -20.38 8.93 8.29
N LEU A 175 -19.82 8.08 7.42
CA LEU A 175 -20.55 7.14 6.57
C LEU A 175 -19.92 5.74 6.64
N PRO A 176 -19.91 5.09 7.82
CA PRO A 176 -19.35 3.76 7.95
C PRO A 176 -20.22 2.70 7.25
N TYR A 177 -19.64 1.54 6.94
CA TYR A 177 -20.42 0.37 6.54
C TYR A 177 -21.48 0.04 7.61
N PRO A 178 -22.73 -0.26 7.22
CA PRO A 178 -23.78 -0.61 8.18
C PRO A 178 -23.45 -1.88 8.97
N THR A 179 -22.82 -2.86 8.31
CA THR A 179 -22.36 -4.10 8.93
C THR A 179 -20.99 -4.54 8.40
N PRO A 180 -20.26 -5.38 9.14
CA PRO A 180 -19.02 -5.99 8.64
C PRO A 180 -19.21 -6.87 7.39
N ASP A 181 -20.43 -7.38 7.16
CA ASP A 181 -20.71 -8.17 5.97
C ASP A 181 -20.95 -7.28 4.74
N ASP A 182 -21.46 -6.06 4.93
CA ASP A 182 -21.52 -5.03 3.87
C ASP A 182 -20.12 -4.59 3.45
N GLU A 183 -19.21 -4.39 4.41
CA GLU A 183 -17.80 -4.09 4.14
C GLU A 183 -17.13 -5.23 3.34
N LYS A 184 -17.28 -6.48 3.78
CA LYS A 184 -16.77 -7.64 3.03
C LYS A 184 -17.37 -7.74 1.63
N ALA A 185 -18.66 -7.44 1.49
CA ALA A 185 -19.32 -7.45 0.20
C ALA A 185 -18.75 -6.37 -0.73
N MET A 186 -18.47 -5.18 -0.21
CA MET A 186 -17.85 -4.08 -0.96
C MET A 186 -16.43 -4.41 -1.41
N VAL A 187 -15.60 -4.88 -0.49
CA VAL A 187 -14.23 -5.36 -0.77
C VAL A 187 -14.25 -6.44 -1.84
N ARG A 188 -15.18 -7.40 -1.71
CA ARG A 188 -15.37 -8.46 -2.70
C ARG A 188 -15.75 -7.90 -4.07
N GLU A 189 -16.58 -6.87 -4.14
CA GLU A 189 -17.04 -6.31 -5.42
C GLU A 189 -15.92 -5.53 -6.14
N TYR A 190 -15.14 -4.72 -5.42
CA TYR A 190 -13.95 -4.05 -5.99
C TYR A 190 -12.92 -5.06 -6.49
N LYS A 191 -12.71 -6.14 -5.73
CA LYS A 191 -11.82 -7.24 -6.13
C LYS A 191 -12.36 -7.97 -7.37
N ARG A 192 -13.68 -8.22 -7.43
CA ARG A 192 -14.34 -8.87 -8.56
C ARG A 192 -14.16 -8.08 -9.84
N LEU A 193 -14.37 -6.76 -9.81
CA LEU A 193 -14.15 -5.85 -10.94
C LEU A 193 -12.74 -5.98 -11.51
N ALA A 194 -11.72 -5.91 -10.65
CA ALA A 194 -10.34 -5.96 -11.09
C ALA A 194 -9.94 -7.34 -11.64
N LEU A 195 -10.21 -8.41 -10.90
CA LEU A 195 -9.81 -9.75 -11.32
C LEU A 195 -10.48 -10.17 -12.62
N ARG A 196 -11.78 -9.86 -12.79
CA ARG A 196 -12.52 -10.23 -14.01
C ARG A 196 -12.06 -9.50 -15.25
N THR A 197 -11.44 -8.33 -15.11
CA THR A 197 -10.91 -7.53 -16.21
C THR A 197 -9.39 -7.65 -16.35
N GLY A 198 -8.74 -8.48 -15.53
CA GLY A 198 -7.30 -8.68 -15.56
C GLY A 198 -6.49 -7.60 -14.83
N GLY A 199 -7.12 -6.65 -14.14
CA GLY A 199 -6.44 -5.61 -13.36
C GLY A 199 -6.08 -6.02 -11.94
N GLU A 200 -5.40 -5.12 -11.23
CA GLU A 200 -5.00 -5.30 -9.82
C GLU A 200 -6.04 -4.67 -8.89
N HIS A 201 -6.22 -5.24 -7.70
CA HIS A 201 -7.11 -4.69 -6.67
C HIS A 201 -6.32 -4.27 -5.44
N TYR A 202 -6.74 -3.18 -4.84
CA TYR A 202 -6.13 -2.60 -3.65
C TYR A 202 -7.24 -2.16 -2.70
N ILE A 203 -7.02 -2.38 -1.40
CA ILE A 203 -7.94 -2.02 -0.33
C ILE A 203 -7.15 -1.30 0.76
N TYR A 204 -7.75 -0.28 1.38
CA TYR A 204 -7.30 0.30 2.65
C TYR A 204 -5.79 0.49 2.79
N THR A 205 -5.09 0.98 1.76
CA THR A 205 -3.67 1.31 1.93
C THR A 205 -3.60 2.63 2.69
N SER A 206 -3.49 2.54 4.01
CA SER A 206 -3.27 3.71 4.85
C SER A 206 -1.84 4.20 4.64
N GLY A 207 -1.70 5.39 4.08
CA GLY A 207 -0.44 6.13 4.08
C GLY A 207 0.24 6.36 2.72
N ILE A 208 0.89 7.51 2.65
CA ILE A 208 1.62 8.08 1.50
C ILE A 208 2.77 7.18 0.99
N ALA A 209 3.29 6.26 1.82
CA ALA A 209 4.43 5.40 1.46
C ALA A 209 4.03 4.18 0.61
N ASP A 210 2.81 3.68 0.75
CA ASP A 210 2.36 2.47 0.03
C ASP A 210 1.82 2.80 -1.38
N PHE A 211 1.32 4.03 -1.57
CA PHE A 211 0.74 4.45 -2.85
C PHE A 211 1.77 4.47 -3.99
N ALA A 212 3.05 4.77 -3.72
CA ALA A 212 4.10 4.72 -4.74
C ALA A 212 4.35 3.29 -5.22
N SER A 213 4.38 2.33 -4.28
CA SER A 213 4.52 0.90 -4.58
C SER A 213 3.32 0.36 -5.36
N LEU A 214 2.11 0.76 -4.95
CA LEU A 214 0.86 0.43 -5.64
C LEU A 214 0.86 0.96 -7.09
N LEU A 215 1.26 2.23 -7.29
CA LEU A 215 1.35 2.83 -8.62
C LEU A 215 2.38 2.12 -9.48
N LYS A 216 3.55 1.80 -8.92
CA LYS A 216 4.59 1.03 -9.61
C LYS A 216 4.07 -0.34 -10.03
N SER A 217 3.45 -1.09 -9.11
CA SER A 217 2.85 -2.40 -9.37
C SER A 217 1.80 -2.31 -10.50
N THR A 218 0.92 -1.31 -10.41
CA THR A 218 -0.12 -1.04 -11.41
C THR A 218 0.46 -0.72 -12.78
N ILE A 219 1.45 0.15 -12.88
CA ILE A 219 2.09 0.51 -14.15
C ILE A 219 2.77 -0.72 -14.75
N CYS A 220 3.44 -1.55 -13.93
CA CYS A 220 4.07 -2.76 -14.44
C CYS A 220 3.04 -3.81 -14.89
N ALA A 221 1.95 -4.01 -14.12
CA ALA A 221 0.84 -4.89 -14.51
C ALA A 221 0.13 -4.37 -15.77
N SER A 222 0.09 -3.06 -15.99
CA SER A 222 -0.49 -2.42 -17.17
C SER A 222 0.20 -2.84 -18.48
N LYS A 223 1.41 -3.39 -18.45
CA LYS A 223 2.13 -3.90 -19.63
C LYS A 223 1.70 -5.30 -20.07
N ALA A 224 1.21 -6.14 -19.18
CA ALA A 224 0.75 -7.48 -19.55
C ALA A 224 -0.44 -7.37 -20.51
N THR A 225 -0.58 -8.30 -21.46
CA THR A 225 -1.75 -8.24 -22.37
C THR A 225 -3.03 -8.42 -21.57
N HIS A 226 -4.12 -7.76 -21.99
CA HIS A 226 -5.44 -7.97 -21.36
C HIS A 226 -5.83 -9.46 -21.34
N HIS A 227 -5.65 -10.17 -22.47
CA HIS A 227 -5.96 -11.59 -22.58
C HIS A 227 -5.23 -12.43 -21.53
N ASP A 228 -3.90 -12.28 -21.43
CA ASP A 228 -3.12 -13.08 -20.48
C ASP A 228 -3.48 -12.71 -19.05
N SER A 229 -3.71 -11.42 -18.77
CA SER A 229 -4.06 -10.95 -17.44
C SER A 229 -5.39 -11.52 -16.95
N VAL A 230 -6.42 -11.56 -17.82
CA VAL A 230 -7.70 -12.20 -17.54
C VAL A 230 -7.53 -13.70 -17.31
N ALA A 231 -6.75 -14.38 -18.16
CA ALA A 231 -6.50 -15.81 -18.01
C ALA A 231 -5.84 -16.14 -16.66
N ASN A 232 -4.82 -15.37 -16.28
CA ASN A 232 -4.09 -15.56 -15.02
C ASN A 232 -4.95 -15.36 -13.78
N LYS A 233 -5.94 -14.46 -13.84
CA LYS A 233 -6.78 -14.09 -12.69
C LYS A 233 -8.10 -14.88 -12.64
N LYS A 234 -8.34 -15.73 -13.64
CA LYS A 234 -9.60 -16.46 -13.79
C LYS A 234 -9.92 -17.34 -12.59
N GLU A 235 -8.96 -18.12 -12.11
CA GLU A 235 -9.18 -19.04 -10.99
C GLU A 235 -9.52 -18.29 -9.70
N GLU A 236 -8.78 -17.22 -9.40
CA GLU A 236 -9.05 -16.37 -8.24
C GLU A 236 -10.43 -15.70 -8.36
N ALA A 237 -10.80 -15.20 -9.54
CA ALA A 237 -12.10 -14.59 -9.79
C ALA A 237 -13.25 -15.60 -9.67
N ASP A 238 -13.07 -16.83 -10.18
CA ASP A 238 -14.04 -17.92 -10.07
C ASP A 238 -14.22 -18.33 -8.59
N ALA A 239 -13.12 -18.48 -7.85
CA ALA A 239 -13.15 -18.79 -6.42
C ALA A 239 -13.85 -17.69 -5.59
N LEU A 240 -13.58 -16.41 -5.90
CA LEU A 240 -14.22 -15.27 -5.26
C LEU A 240 -15.75 -15.29 -5.45
N GLU A 241 -16.24 -15.82 -6.56
CA GLU A 241 -17.67 -15.96 -6.85
C GLU A 241 -18.28 -17.27 -6.34
N GLY A 242 -17.50 -18.12 -5.66
CA GLY A 242 -17.96 -19.44 -5.21
C GLY A 242 -18.19 -20.41 -6.36
N LYS A 243 -17.62 -20.14 -7.54
CA LYS A 243 -17.63 -21.08 -8.67
C LYS A 243 -16.57 -22.14 -8.41
N THR A 244 -17.00 -23.38 -8.21
CA THR A 244 -16.09 -24.52 -8.11
C THR A 244 -15.25 -24.59 -9.39
N PRO A 245 -13.92 -24.81 -9.32
CA PRO A 245 -13.12 -25.07 -10.51
C PRO A 245 -13.78 -26.20 -11.29
N ALA A 246 -14.00 -26.01 -12.59
CA ALA A 246 -14.45 -27.09 -13.43
C ALA A 246 -13.43 -28.23 -13.28
N LYS A 247 -13.85 -29.36 -12.69
CA LYS A 247 -13.05 -30.58 -12.72
C LYS A 247 -12.90 -30.96 -14.19
N THR A 248 -11.76 -30.62 -14.78
CA THR A 248 -11.37 -31.16 -16.08
C THR A 248 -11.38 -32.68 -15.95
N PRO A 249 -12.12 -33.42 -16.79
CA PRO A 249 -12.13 -34.87 -16.74
C PRO A 249 -10.75 -35.37 -17.18
N GLY A 250 -10.07 -36.05 -16.26
CA GLY A 250 -9.06 -37.08 -16.51
C GLY A 250 -7.96 -36.77 -17.53
N ASN A 251 -6.78 -36.39 -17.02
CA ASN A 251 -5.57 -37.18 -17.24
C ASN A 251 -4.52 -36.73 -16.23
N GLY A 252 -3.84 -37.68 -15.59
CA GLY A 252 -2.59 -37.34 -14.91
C GLY A 252 -1.63 -36.82 -15.97
N SER A 253 -1.27 -35.54 -15.94
CA SER A 253 -0.36 -34.94 -16.91
C SER A 253 0.44 -33.86 -16.21
N ASP A 254 1.61 -34.26 -15.72
CA ASP A 254 2.90 -34.05 -16.38
C ASP A 254 3.42 -32.65 -16.03
N LEU A 255 4.41 -32.62 -15.15
CA LEU A 255 5.12 -31.44 -14.67
C LEU A 255 5.58 -30.55 -15.84
N CYS A 256 5.78 -31.13 -17.02
CA CYS A 256 6.13 -30.44 -18.26
C CYS A 256 5.02 -29.53 -18.81
N ALA A 257 3.74 -29.81 -18.53
CA ALA A 257 2.61 -28.96 -18.92
C ALA A 257 2.47 -27.72 -18.03
N GLN A 258 2.96 -27.80 -16.78
CA GLN A 258 3.03 -26.69 -15.82
C GLN A 258 4.34 -25.89 -15.94
N ALA A 259 5.25 -26.31 -16.83
CA ALA A 259 6.53 -25.64 -17.03
C ALA A 259 6.41 -24.13 -17.32
N PRO A 260 5.42 -23.62 -18.09
CA PRO A 260 5.28 -22.17 -18.29
C PRO A 260 4.96 -21.41 -17.00
N GLU A 261 4.13 -21.97 -16.13
CA GLU A 261 3.75 -21.36 -14.84
C GLU A 261 4.87 -21.46 -13.82
N ILE A 262 5.57 -22.59 -13.77
CA ILE A 262 6.76 -22.78 -12.94
C ILE A 262 7.87 -21.84 -13.40
N VAL A 263 8.14 -21.74 -14.71
CA VAL A 263 9.12 -20.80 -15.28
C VAL A 263 8.73 -19.36 -14.98
N ARG A 264 7.45 -19.02 -15.00
CA ARG A 264 6.98 -17.68 -14.64
C ARG A 264 7.14 -17.39 -13.15
N ALA A 265 6.75 -18.30 -12.27
CA ALA A 265 6.93 -18.16 -10.82
C ALA A 265 8.43 -18.05 -10.49
N VAL A 266 9.27 -18.85 -11.14
CA VAL A 266 10.74 -18.80 -11.02
C VAL A 266 11.29 -17.49 -11.58
N ASN A 267 10.78 -16.97 -12.70
CA ASN A 267 11.20 -15.67 -13.24
C ASN A 267 10.77 -14.52 -12.33
N THR A 268 9.57 -14.57 -11.74
CA THR A 268 9.14 -13.58 -10.73
C THR A 268 10.00 -13.67 -9.48
N LEU A 269 10.33 -14.87 -9.00
CA LEU A 269 11.26 -15.04 -7.89
C LEU A 269 12.67 -14.54 -8.27
N ALA A 270 13.10 -14.78 -9.50
CA ALA A 270 14.39 -14.33 -10.03
C ALA A 270 14.44 -12.81 -10.16
N ASP A 271 13.34 -12.16 -10.55
CA ASP A 271 13.23 -10.70 -10.59
C ASP A 271 13.20 -10.13 -9.16
N VAL A 272 12.54 -10.79 -8.21
CA VAL A 272 12.59 -10.43 -6.79
C VAL A 272 14.03 -10.56 -6.25
N LEU A 273 14.72 -11.67 -6.54
CA LEU A 273 16.11 -11.87 -6.17
C LEU A 273 17.04 -10.88 -6.88
N LYS A 274 16.80 -10.57 -8.15
CA LYS A 274 17.59 -9.61 -8.92
C LYS A 274 17.39 -8.20 -8.40
N ASN A 275 16.16 -7.82 -8.03
CA ASN A 275 15.89 -6.56 -7.35
C ASN A 275 16.57 -6.52 -5.97
N LEU A 276 16.63 -7.64 -5.25
CA LEU A 276 17.38 -7.78 -4.01
C LEU A 276 18.89 -7.60 -4.24
N ILE A 277 19.44 -8.21 -5.30
CA ILE A 277 20.85 -8.15 -5.68
C ILE A 277 21.22 -6.75 -6.21
N ASP A 278 20.37 -6.12 -7.02
CA ASP A 278 20.58 -4.78 -7.55
C ASP A 278 20.46 -3.73 -6.42
N ALA A 279 19.56 -3.95 -5.45
CA ALA A 279 19.52 -3.18 -4.21
C ALA A 279 20.81 -3.34 -3.39
N CYS A 280 21.42 -4.54 -3.38
CA CYS A 280 22.73 -4.75 -2.76
C CYS A 280 23.92 -4.24 -3.61
N ALA A 281 23.80 -4.18 -4.93
CA ALA A 281 24.91 -3.83 -5.83
C ALA A 281 25.01 -2.33 -6.13
N SER A 282 23.90 -1.59 -6.01
CA SER A 282 23.85 -0.13 -6.23
C SER A 282 24.59 0.67 -5.15
N ASP A 283 24.83 0.08 -3.96
CA ASP A 283 25.69 0.64 -2.92
C ASP A 283 27.20 0.36 -3.13
N CYS A 284 27.59 -0.53 -4.07
CA CYS A 284 28.99 -0.93 -4.28
C CYS A 284 29.68 -0.20 -5.45
N ARG A 285 29.19 0.96 -5.94
CA ARG A 285 29.87 1.75 -7.00
C ARG A 285 30.18 3.19 -6.60
N CYS A 286 31.30 3.39 -5.90
CA CYS A 286 32.25 4.46 -6.20
C CYS A 286 33.54 4.36 -5.34
N LYS A 287 34.67 4.38 -6.07
CA LYS A 287 36.07 4.70 -5.69
C LYS A 287 37.00 3.54 -5.32
N GLU A 288 38.10 3.50 -6.06
CA GLU A 288 39.28 2.66 -5.89
C GLU A 288 39.83 2.81 -4.46
N ASN A 289 39.94 1.69 -3.74
CA ASN A 289 40.50 1.47 -2.38
C ASN A 289 39.52 1.15 -1.22
N THR A 290 38.60 0.18 -1.37
CA THR A 290 37.87 -0.45 -0.25
C THR A 290 37.68 -1.98 -0.44
N PRO A 291 37.48 -2.76 0.65
CA PRO A 291 37.52 -4.23 0.69
C PRO A 291 36.31 -4.89 -0.03
N PRO A 292 36.37 -6.19 -0.36
CA PRO A 292 35.39 -6.83 -1.24
C PRO A 292 33.99 -6.93 -0.61
N CYS A 293 32.97 -6.73 -1.45
CA CYS A 293 31.53 -6.78 -1.14
C CYS A 293 31.12 -8.24 -0.74
N PRO A 294 30.19 -8.48 0.22
CA PRO A 294 30.10 -9.73 1.00
C PRO A 294 29.48 -10.97 0.31
N CYS A 295 29.18 -10.91 -0.99
CA CYS A 295 28.29 -11.91 -1.64
C CYS A 295 29.02 -13.07 -2.33
N GLN A 296 30.31 -13.26 -2.10
CA GLN A 296 31.05 -14.44 -2.55
C GLN A 296 31.76 -15.07 -1.37
N GLU A 297 31.16 -16.09 -0.74
CA GLU A 297 31.94 -17.17 -0.10
C GLU A 297 31.02 -18.25 0.45
N HIS A 298 30.66 -19.23 -0.37
CA HIS A 298 30.36 -20.57 0.12
C HIS A 298 30.70 -21.62 -0.95
N HIS A 299 31.98 -21.94 -1.09
CA HIS A 299 32.40 -23.31 -1.44
C HIS A 299 33.71 -23.68 -0.72
N ASN A 300 33.56 -24.63 0.20
CA ASN A 300 34.52 -25.62 0.73
C ASN A 300 35.68 -25.20 1.68
N LYS A 301 35.63 -25.80 2.88
CA LYS A 301 36.71 -25.99 3.89
C LYS A 301 37.54 -27.27 3.57
N PRO A 302 38.63 -27.66 4.30
CA PRO A 302 39.47 -26.96 5.30
C PRO A 302 41.02 -27.16 5.16
N VAL A 303 41.82 -26.48 6.01
CA VAL A 303 42.96 -26.96 6.87
C VAL A 303 44.10 -25.90 6.99
N THR A 304 44.56 -25.70 8.23
CA THR A 304 45.54 -24.76 8.82
C THR A 304 47.01 -25.28 8.80
N PRO A 305 48.03 -24.65 9.46
CA PRO A 305 48.56 -23.27 9.35
C PRO A 305 50.11 -23.22 9.24
N SER A 306 50.73 -22.14 8.73
CA SER A 306 52.08 -21.71 9.19
C SER A 306 52.45 -20.26 8.84
N SER A 307 53.05 -19.63 9.85
CA SER A 307 53.51 -18.24 10.11
C SER A 307 54.43 -17.52 9.08
N PRO A 308 54.70 -16.20 9.28
CA PRO A 308 54.80 -15.18 8.21
C PRO A 308 56.23 -14.67 7.93
N PRO A 309 56.40 -13.70 7.01
CA PRO A 309 57.31 -12.60 7.29
C PRO A 309 56.76 -11.19 7.00
N ALA A 310 57.00 -10.33 8.00
CA ALA A 310 57.27 -8.89 8.01
C ALA A 310 56.57 -7.94 7.00
N ALA A 311 55.83 -6.99 7.58
CA ALA A 311 55.27 -5.79 6.94
C ALA A 311 56.36 -4.75 6.57
N PRO A 312 55.99 -3.79 5.71
CA PRO A 312 56.41 -2.41 5.89
C PRO A 312 55.20 -1.48 6.11
N ASP A 313 55.20 -0.85 7.29
CA ASP A 313 54.66 0.46 7.67
C ASP A 313 53.55 1.08 6.82
N THR A 314 52.30 0.93 7.29
CA THR A 314 51.21 1.88 6.99
C THR A 314 51.10 2.92 8.11
N PRO A 315 50.92 4.21 7.77
CA PRO A 315 50.77 5.29 8.76
C PRO A 315 49.46 5.12 9.55
N PRO A 316 49.37 5.66 10.78
CA PRO A 316 48.25 5.41 11.66
C PRO A 316 46.95 5.95 11.04
N VAL A 317 45.99 5.06 10.84
CA VAL A 317 44.61 5.40 10.49
C VAL A 317 44.03 6.20 11.64
N SER A 318 43.68 7.46 11.36
CA SER A 318 42.95 8.32 12.28
C SER A 318 41.62 7.66 12.64
N PRO A 319 41.21 7.58 13.91
CA PRO A 319 39.96 6.93 14.30
C PRO A 319 38.78 7.66 13.63
N GLU A 320 37.96 6.87 12.94
CA GLU A 320 36.69 7.33 12.36
C GLU A 320 35.82 7.89 13.48
N PRO A 321 35.21 9.09 13.32
CA PRO A 321 34.41 9.69 14.37
C PRO A 321 33.20 8.80 14.70
N PRO A 322 32.81 8.66 15.98
CA PRO A 322 31.71 7.79 16.37
C PRO A 322 30.41 8.20 15.67
N ALA A 323 29.71 7.22 15.10
CA ALA A 323 28.43 7.42 14.45
C ALA A 323 27.43 8.05 15.43
N LYS A 324 26.75 9.12 15.00
CA LYS A 324 25.77 9.85 15.81
C LYS A 324 24.69 8.87 16.33
N PRO A 325 24.31 8.92 17.61
CA PRO A 325 23.26 8.06 18.15
C PRO A 325 21.92 8.36 17.47
N PHE A 326 21.16 7.31 17.17
CA PHE A 326 19.83 7.39 16.58
C PHE A 326 18.82 7.86 17.63
N LEU A 327 17.93 8.78 17.26
CA LEU A 327 16.84 9.27 18.10
C LEU A 327 15.65 9.69 17.23
N ASP A 328 14.51 9.09 17.50
CA ASP A 328 13.20 9.43 16.95
C ASP A 328 12.24 9.73 18.12
N GLU A 329 11.61 10.91 18.13
CA GLU A 329 10.72 11.37 19.21
C GLU A 329 9.37 11.83 18.64
N SER A 330 8.27 11.30 19.20
CA SER A 330 6.92 11.74 18.87
C SER A 330 6.26 12.39 20.09
N LYS A 331 6.12 13.72 20.04
CA LYS A 331 5.51 14.55 21.10
C LYS A 331 4.07 14.99 20.79
N PHE A 332 3.53 14.53 19.66
CA PHE A 332 2.17 14.83 19.17
C PHE A 332 1.84 16.32 19.01
N THR A 333 2.84 17.20 18.96
CA THR A 333 2.63 18.65 18.77
C THR A 333 1.85 18.90 17.49
N ASN A 334 0.85 19.78 17.55
CA ASN A 334 -0.08 20.06 16.46
C ASN A 334 -0.80 18.79 15.93
N ASN A 335 -1.05 17.82 16.80
CA ASN A 335 -1.67 16.53 16.49
C ASN A 335 -0.86 15.68 15.48
N HIS A 336 0.45 15.92 15.37
CA HIS A 336 1.31 15.23 14.42
C HIS A 336 1.87 13.93 14.99
N LEU A 337 1.60 12.81 14.33
CA LEU A 337 2.00 11.47 14.77
C LEU A 337 3.47 11.12 14.52
N ASN A 338 4.24 11.94 13.79
CA ASN A 338 5.63 11.64 13.43
C ASN A 338 5.76 10.25 12.76
N HIS A 339 4.98 10.06 11.69
CA HIS A 339 4.89 8.83 10.90
C HIS A 339 4.39 7.58 11.63
N TRP A 340 3.97 7.70 12.89
CA TRP A 340 3.14 6.66 13.52
C TRP A 340 1.77 6.63 12.87
N GLN A 341 1.19 5.44 12.78
CA GLN A 341 -0.10 5.18 12.16
C GLN A 341 -1.02 4.56 13.18
N PHE A 342 -2.30 4.94 13.15
CA PHE A 342 -3.32 4.31 13.97
C PHE A 342 -3.54 2.87 13.53
N GLY A 343 -3.52 1.95 14.50
CA GLY A 343 -3.82 0.55 14.27
C GLY A 343 -5.32 0.24 14.37
N PRO A 344 -5.74 -1.00 14.06
CA PRO A 344 -7.15 -1.39 14.06
C PRO A 344 -7.84 -1.29 15.43
N ALA A 345 -7.09 -1.19 16.53
CA ALA A 345 -7.64 -1.07 17.87
C ALA A 345 -7.84 0.39 18.33
N THR A 346 -7.99 1.35 17.40
CA THR A 346 -8.28 2.76 17.73
C THR A 346 -9.61 3.25 17.14
N PRO A 347 -10.73 2.58 17.43
CA PRO A 347 -12.05 2.98 16.91
C PRO A 347 -12.46 4.40 17.33
N GLU A 348 -12.00 4.87 18.48
CA GLU A 348 -12.21 6.23 18.98
C GLU A 348 -10.89 6.75 19.58
N HIS A 349 -10.51 7.99 19.28
CA HIS A 349 -9.36 8.64 19.90
C HIS A 349 -9.50 10.16 19.80
N GLU A 350 -8.87 10.88 20.72
CA GLU A 350 -8.83 12.34 20.67
C GLU A 350 -7.44 12.86 21.03
N PHE A 351 -6.97 13.86 20.29
CA PHE A 351 -5.81 14.63 20.69
C PHE A 351 -6.24 15.72 21.66
N TYR A 352 -5.52 15.85 22.77
CA TYR A 352 -5.70 16.96 23.68
C TYR A 352 -4.37 17.38 24.30
N SER A 353 -4.35 18.56 24.92
CA SER A 353 -3.17 19.10 25.58
C SER A 353 -3.43 19.33 27.05
N GLU A 354 -2.50 18.87 27.90
CA GLU A 354 -2.52 19.07 29.35
C GLU A 354 -1.11 19.40 29.82
N GLY A 355 -0.97 20.44 30.65
CA GLY A 355 0.33 20.83 31.19
C GLY A 355 1.39 21.19 30.14
N GLY A 356 0.97 21.57 28.92
CA GLY A 356 1.87 21.89 27.80
C GLY A 356 2.35 20.67 26.99
N ALA A 357 1.93 19.46 27.34
CA ALA A 357 2.18 18.25 26.55
C ALA A 357 0.94 17.89 25.72
N THR A 358 1.14 17.50 24.46
CA THR A 358 0.08 16.93 23.63
C THR A 358 0.05 15.41 23.80
N MET A 359 -1.14 14.84 23.90
CA MET A 359 -1.36 13.42 24.13
C MET A 359 -2.56 12.91 23.34
N ILE A 360 -2.61 11.60 23.18
CA ILE A 360 -3.73 10.90 22.55
C ILE A 360 -4.49 10.18 23.64
N ARG A 361 -5.78 10.45 23.75
CA ARG A 361 -6.70 9.71 24.60
C ARG A 361 -7.35 8.58 23.82
N PHE A 362 -7.55 7.46 24.49
CA PHE A 362 -8.35 6.33 24.03
C PHE A 362 -9.48 6.12 25.03
N PRO A 363 -10.65 6.74 24.81
CA PRO A 363 -11.79 6.60 25.71
C PRO A 363 -12.46 5.23 25.56
N THR A 364 -13.15 4.77 26.60
CA THR A 364 -14.05 3.63 26.45
C THR A 364 -15.12 3.95 25.41
N THR A 365 -15.26 3.07 24.42
CA THR A 365 -16.34 3.17 23.43
C THR A 365 -17.62 2.52 23.97
N ASN A 366 -18.74 3.24 23.83
CA ASN A 366 -20.06 2.75 24.21
C ASN A 366 -20.73 1.91 23.11
N VAL A 367 -20.01 1.66 22.00
CA VAL A 367 -20.52 0.92 20.84
C VAL A 367 -20.13 -0.55 20.96
N LYS A 368 -21.14 -1.43 21.00
CA LYS A 368 -20.93 -2.87 21.12
C LYS A 368 -20.02 -3.41 20.01
N GLY A 369 -18.95 -4.08 20.39
CA GLY A 369 -17.98 -4.70 19.47
C GLY A 369 -16.82 -3.79 19.05
N ARG A 370 -16.89 -2.49 19.33
CA ARG A 370 -15.72 -1.61 19.26
C ARG A 370 -15.00 -1.70 20.60
N THR A 371 -13.68 -1.92 20.59
CA THR A 371 -12.87 -1.89 21.80
C THR A 371 -11.44 -1.49 21.45
N HIS A 372 -10.68 -1.03 22.43
CA HIS A 372 -9.25 -0.78 22.30
C HIS A 372 -8.38 -2.03 22.49
N ASN A 373 -8.82 -3.21 22.07
CA ASN A 373 -7.99 -4.43 22.15
C ASN A 373 -7.26 -4.67 20.83
N GLY A 374 -5.93 -4.60 20.85
CA GLY A 374 -5.10 -4.77 19.66
C GLY A 374 -4.04 -3.67 19.52
N VAL A 375 -3.53 -3.53 18.29
CA VAL A 375 -2.54 -2.50 17.93
C VAL A 375 -3.20 -1.13 17.90
N LEU A 376 -2.71 -0.22 18.74
CA LEU A 376 -3.16 1.16 18.84
C LEU A 376 -2.42 2.07 17.87
N LEU A 377 -1.10 1.97 17.87
CA LEU A 377 -0.23 2.73 16.98
C LEU A 377 0.88 1.80 16.49
N TYR A 378 1.30 1.97 15.24
CA TYR A 378 2.45 1.28 14.68
C TYR A 378 3.29 2.20 13.80
N LYS A 379 4.58 1.87 13.66
CA LYS A 379 5.50 2.58 12.76
C LYS A 379 6.53 1.61 12.19
N HIS A 380 6.77 1.74 10.89
CA HIS A 380 7.80 1.02 10.15
C HIS A 380 9.11 1.78 10.25
N TYR A 381 10.19 1.08 10.59
CA TYR A 381 11.53 1.64 10.62
C TYR A 381 12.45 0.87 9.66
N SER A 382 12.91 1.58 8.63
CA SER A 382 13.85 1.06 7.63
C SER A 382 15.29 1.55 7.86
N GLU A 383 15.44 2.58 8.69
CA GLU A 383 16.67 3.29 8.98
C GLU A 383 17.43 2.76 10.20
N LEU A 384 16.88 1.76 10.91
CA LEU A 384 17.57 1.11 12.03
C LEU A 384 18.68 0.21 11.48
N GLN A 385 19.86 0.28 12.12
CA GLN A 385 21.02 -0.51 11.76
C GLN A 385 20.79 -1.96 12.20
N PRO A 386 20.76 -2.94 11.26
CA PRO A 386 20.58 -4.34 11.62
C PRO A 386 21.62 -4.82 12.62
N GLY A 387 21.20 -5.58 13.63
CA GLY A 387 22.07 -6.07 14.70
C GLY A 387 22.38 -5.04 15.79
N LYS A 388 22.01 -3.76 15.62
CA LYS A 388 22.15 -2.74 16.67
C LYS A 388 20.95 -2.78 17.62
N ARG A 389 21.22 -2.49 18.89
CA ARG A 389 20.19 -2.42 19.93
C ARG A 389 19.56 -1.03 19.99
N TYR A 390 18.25 -1.03 20.18
CA TYR A 390 17.43 0.15 20.31
C TYR A 390 16.53 0.02 21.53
N ARG A 391 16.17 1.16 22.11
CA ARG A 391 15.19 1.28 23.17
C ARG A 391 13.97 1.98 22.63
N PHE A 392 12.82 1.34 22.77
CA PHE A 392 11.51 1.89 22.46
C PHE A 392 10.78 2.17 23.79
N SER A 393 10.25 3.37 23.94
CA SER A 393 9.51 3.78 25.14
C SER A 393 8.36 4.74 24.84
N LEU A 394 7.39 4.78 25.75
CA LEU A 394 6.35 5.81 25.81
C LEU A 394 5.89 6.03 27.26
N GLN A 395 5.15 7.11 27.49
CA GLN A 395 4.40 7.32 28.73
C GLN A 395 2.92 7.04 28.51
N ALA A 396 2.30 6.31 29.43
CA ALA A 396 0.88 6.04 29.43
C ALA A 396 0.29 6.29 30.83
N ARG A 397 -0.96 6.72 30.89
CA ARG A 397 -1.70 6.82 32.15
C ARG A 397 -3.13 6.36 31.97
N ARG A 398 -3.71 5.90 33.07
CA ARG A 398 -5.15 5.63 33.13
C ARG A 398 -5.90 6.94 33.41
N ASP A 399 -6.95 7.23 32.64
CA ASP A 399 -7.64 8.52 32.72
C ASP A 399 -8.80 8.54 33.72
N ASN A 400 -9.39 7.37 34.01
CA ASN A 400 -10.48 7.25 34.98
C ASN A 400 -10.33 6.04 35.90
N ASP A 401 -11.13 5.97 36.94
CA ASP A 401 -11.19 4.88 37.93
C ASP A 401 -12.30 3.86 37.62
N TYR A 402 -12.72 3.76 36.35
CA TYR A 402 -13.82 2.89 35.92
C TYR A 402 -13.40 1.41 35.83
N LYS A 403 -14.36 0.48 35.67
CA LYS A 403 -14.20 -0.94 36.07
C LYS A 403 -12.98 -1.66 35.47
N VAL A 404 -12.67 -1.44 34.19
CA VAL A 404 -11.54 -2.12 33.52
C VAL A 404 -10.28 -1.28 33.59
N ILE A 405 -9.22 -1.88 34.15
CA ILE A 405 -7.87 -1.31 34.23
C ILE A 405 -7.17 -1.52 32.87
N PRO A 406 -6.66 -0.46 32.21
CA PRO A 406 -5.89 -0.59 30.99
C PRO A 406 -4.63 -1.42 31.17
N GLU A 407 -4.31 -2.25 30.19
CA GLU A 407 -3.10 -3.07 30.14
C GLU A 407 -2.43 -2.90 28.79
N LEU A 408 -1.19 -2.38 28.79
CA LEU A 408 -0.45 -2.04 27.58
C LEU A 408 0.88 -2.81 27.48
N SER A 409 1.35 -3.05 26.25
CA SER A 409 2.71 -3.48 25.96
C SER A 409 3.25 -2.80 24.71
N LEU A 410 4.57 -2.86 24.55
CA LEU A 410 5.27 -2.47 23.32
C LEU A 410 5.68 -3.73 22.56
N ARG A 411 5.54 -3.71 21.24
CA ARG A 411 5.91 -4.83 20.37
C ARG A 411 6.88 -4.43 19.28
N VAL A 412 7.61 -5.43 18.80
CA VAL A 412 8.39 -5.38 17.57
C VAL A 412 8.07 -6.62 16.74
N ALA A 413 7.67 -6.44 15.49
CA ALA A 413 7.27 -7.51 14.57
C ALA A 413 6.23 -8.48 15.20
N GLY A 414 5.22 -7.93 15.88
CA GLY A 414 4.17 -8.70 16.55
C GLY A 414 4.58 -9.36 17.87
N GLN A 415 5.83 -9.25 18.32
CA GLN A 415 6.33 -9.83 19.57
C GLN A 415 6.45 -8.77 20.67
N ASP A 416 5.94 -9.07 21.88
CA ASP A 416 6.05 -8.18 23.04
C ASP A 416 7.51 -8.03 23.50
N ILE A 417 8.01 -6.78 23.53
CA ILE A 417 9.35 -6.41 24.05
C ILE A 417 9.29 -5.85 25.48
N THR A 418 8.08 -5.64 26.02
CA THR A 418 7.81 -5.30 27.41
C THR A 418 6.81 -6.28 28.00
N SER A 419 6.83 -6.48 29.32
CA SER A 419 5.72 -7.13 30.01
C SER A 419 4.43 -6.33 29.83
N VAL A 420 3.29 -7.03 29.81
CA VAL A 420 1.96 -6.40 29.89
C VAL A 420 1.87 -5.59 31.19
N THR A 421 1.66 -4.28 31.06
CA THR A 421 1.73 -3.32 32.17
C THR A 421 0.34 -2.77 32.46
N ALA A 422 -0.18 -3.03 33.67
CA ALA A 422 -1.46 -2.50 34.12
C ALA A 422 -1.33 -1.07 34.64
N LEU A 423 -2.10 -0.14 34.07
CA LEU A 423 -2.15 1.27 34.50
C LEU A 423 -3.05 1.41 35.73
N SER A 424 -2.59 0.92 36.87
CA SER A 424 -3.45 0.65 38.03
C SER A 424 -4.02 1.90 38.70
N VAL A 425 -3.25 2.98 38.74
CA VAL A 425 -3.59 4.22 39.44
C VAL A 425 -4.03 5.29 38.44
N LYS A 426 -5.20 5.90 38.69
CA LYS A 426 -5.74 7.00 37.88
C LYS A 426 -4.80 8.20 37.92
N GLY A 427 -4.49 8.75 36.75
CA GLY A 427 -3.68 9.94 36.59
C GLY A 427 -2.16 9.72 36.77
N GLU A 428 -1.72 8.54 37.20
CA GLU A 428 -0.31 8.21 37.32
C GLU A 428 0.30 7.89 35.95
N TRP A 429 1.37 8.60 35.60
CA TRP A 429 2.15 8.32 34.40
C TRP A 429 3.09 7.14 34.62
N VAL A 430 2.88 6.08 33.86
CA VAL A 430 3.73 4.90 33.80
C VAL A 430 4.55 4.94 32.52
N THR A 431 5.85 4.70 32.63
CA THR A 431 6.72 4.59 31.45
C THR A 431 6.83 3.13 31.03
N LEU A 432 6.42 2.82 29.80
CA LEU A 432 6.70 1.54 29.18
C LEU A 432 8.02 1.69 28.43
N SER A 433 8.97 0.78 28.65
CA SER A 433 10.23 0.78 27.93
C SER A 433 10.76 -0.64 27.75
N GLY A 434 11.11 -0.97 26.51
CA GLY A 434 11.72 -2.24 26.12
C GLY A 434 12.90 -2.00 25.20
N GLU A 435 13.77 -2.99 25.11
CA GLU A 435 14.89 -2.99 24.19
C GLU A 435 14.71 -4.11 23.16
N PHE A 436 15.14 -3.83 21.93
CA PHE A 436 15.12 -4.80 20.86
C PHE A 436 16.39 -4.66 20.02
N THR A 437 16.73 -5.73 19.30
CA THR A 437 17.79 -5.71 18.30
C THR A 437 17.12 -5.56 16.94
N ALA A 438 17.52 -4.56 16.17
CA ALA A 438 16.94 -4.34 14.85
C ALA A 438 17.24 -5.53 13.94
N ALA A 439 16.21 -6.04 13.29
CA ALA A 439 16.33 -7.06 12.26
C ALA A 439 16.84 -6.44 10.95
N GLN A 440 17.27 -7.30 10.04
CA GLN A 440 17.59 -6.88 8.68
C GLN A 440 16.30 -6.51 7.94
N GLY A 441 16.28 -5.32 7.34
CA GLY A 441 15.11 -4.81 6.62
C GLY A 441 14.17 -4.02 7.54
N ASP A 442 12.86 -4.18 7.31
CA ASP A 442 11.83 -3.39 7.98
C ASP A 442 11.56 -3.86 9.40
N ASN A 443 11.52 -2.92 10.34
CA ASN A 443 11.25 -3.15 11.75
C ASN A 443 9.93 -2.46 12.13
N VAL A 444 8.86 -3.24 12.29
CA VAL A 444 7.55 -2.72 12.72
C VAL A 444 7.49 -2.64 14.23
N LEU A 445 7.38 -1.42 14.77
CA LEU A 445 7.16 -1.18 16.20
C LEU A 445 5.68 -0.89 16.44
N GLU A 446 5.11 -1.45 17.51
CA GLU A 446 3.68 -1.34 17.80
C GLU A 446 3.42 -1.04 19.27
N ILE A 447 2.37 -0.27 19.55
CA ILE A 447 1.81 -0.05 20.89
C ILE A 447 0.54 -0.87 20.97
N PHE A 448 0.45 -1.80 21.92
CA PHE A 448 -0.63 -2.76 21.99
C PHE A 448 -1.42 -2.62 23.30
N SER A 449 -2.75 -2.66 23.21
CA SER A 449 -3.64 -2.74 24.38
C SER A 449 -4.29 -4.11 24.46
N HIS A 450 -4.31 -4.70 25.65
CA HIS A 450 -4.75 -6.08 25.90
C HIS A 450 -6.20 -6.18 26.36
N LYS A 451 -6.89 -5.06 26.55
CA LYS A 451 -8.23 -5.03 27.12
C LYS A 451 -9.30 -4.70 26.08
N ALA A 452 -10.22 -5.65 25.90
CA ALA A 452 -11.48 -5.43 25.22
C ALA A 452 -12.55 -5.08 26.25
N SER A 453 -13.01 -3.83 26.31
CA SER A 453 -14.10 -3.44 27.20
C SER A 453 -14.89 -2.24 26.66
N GLY A 454 -16.20 -2.28 26.88
CA GLY A 454 -17.11 -1.12 26.77
C GLY A 454 -17.51 -0.56 28.14
N ASP A 455 -16.85 -1.04 29.22
CA ASP A 455 -17.10 -0.67 30.61
C ASP A 455 -15.80 -0.18 31.29
N GLY A 456 -14.88 0.42 30.54
CA GLY A 456 -13.57 0.89 30.98
C GLY A 456 -12.49 0.63 29.92
N ASN A 457 -11.21 0.75 30.31
CA ASN A 457 -10.05 0.84 29.42
C ASN A 457 -9.79 2.25 28.86
N ASP A 458 -10.03 3.30 29.66
CA ASP A 458 -9.66 4.68 29.30
C ASP A 458 -8.22 4.99 29.68
N PHE A 459 -7.40 5.34 28.70
CA PHE A 459 -6.02 5.72 28.91
C PHE A 459 -5.54 6.77 27.91
N SER A 460 -4.47 7.46 28.29
CA SER A 460 -3.78 8.41 27.44
C SER A 460 -2.32 8.01 27.26
N ILE A 461 -1.75 8.30 26.09
CA ILE A 461 -0.33 8.10 25.80
C ILE A 461 0.34 9.39 25.32
N THR A 462 1.64 9.53 25.62
CA THR A 462 2.48 10.61 25.11
C THR A 462 3.96 10.18 25.06
N GLY A 463 4.78 11.01 24.40
CA GLY A 463 6.24 10.92 24.46
C GLY A 463 6.80 9.60 23.94
N ILE A 464 6.40 9.18 22.73
CA ILE A 464 7.01 8.01 22.11
C ILE A 464 8.47 8.32 21.76
N THR A 465 9.39 7.42 22.08
CA THR A 465 10.80 7.56 21.77
C THR A 465 11.40 6.24 21.32
N VAL A 466 12.17 6.28 20.22
CA VAL A 466 13.02 5.19 19.76
C VAL A 466 14.45 5.71 19.67
N LYS A 467 15.39 5.11 20.40
CA LYS A 467 16.78 5.57 20.42
C LYS A 467 17.77 4.43 20.41
N SER A 468 18.94 4.62 19.81
CA SER A 468 20.01 3.63 19.90
C SER A 468 20.44 3.46 21.36
N VAL A 469 20.73 2.22 21.73
CA VAL A 469 21.39 1.88 23.00
C VAL A 469 22.88 1.76 22.71
N ASP A 470 23.69 2.37 23.55
CA ASP A 470 25.16 2.28 23.48
C ASP A 470 25.67 0.89 23.86
#